data_AF-A0A2V8CSQ5-F1
#
_entry.id   AF-A0A2V8CSQ5-F1
#
_cell.length_a   1.000
_cell.length_b   1.000
_cell.length_c   1.000
_cell.angle_alpha   90.00
_cell.angle_beta   90.00
_cell.angle_gamma   90.00
#
_symmetry.space_group_name_H-M   'P 1'
#
loop_
_entity.id
_entity.type
_entity.pdbx_description
1 polymer ?
#
loop_
_entity_poly.entity_id
_entity_poly.type
_entity_poly.pdbx_seq_one_letter_code
_entity_poly.pdbx_strand_id
1 'polypeptide(L)'
;ADNMLDYNPAATESMVRLMWGALLPGREGGLLNARLRYFDPDRKRAGLPEDVAALVSELSDIRTVVTLINLNASQPRTVVVQGGGYGEHQLISVTSGGRITPVNSPLLTVQLDPGCGQKLVLEMKRYANAPTVLHPWHRTH
;
A
#
# COMPACT_ATOMS: atom_id res chain seq x y z
N ALA A 1 -0.09 23.24 23.69
CA ALA A 1 -0.47 21.82 23.53
C ALA A 1 0.80 21.08 23.14
N ASP A 2 1.28 20.26 24.06
CA ASP A 2 2.52 19.49 24.00
C ASP A 2 2.39 18.39 22.92
N ASN A 3 3.37 18.28 22.01
CA ASN A 3 3.32 17.34 20.89
C ASN A 3 4.72 16.78 20.61
N MET A 4 4.98 15.56 21.07
CA MET A 4 6.27 14.86 21.09
C MET A 4 6.84 14.45 19.70
N LEU A 5 6.37 15.03 18.59
CA LEU A 5 6.84 14.66 17.25
C LEU A 5 8.28 15.09 16.95
N ASP A 6 8.77 16.15 17.61
CA ASP A 6 10.18 16.59 17.50
C ASP A 6 11.15 15.60 18.20
N TYR A 7 10.62 14.71 19.05
CA TYR A 7 11.34 13.62 19.71
C TYR A 7 10.72 12.27 19.37
N ASN A 8 10.48 12.00 18.08
CA ASN A 8 10.06 10.69 17.66
C ASN A 8 11.28 9.77 17.43
N PRO A 9 11.52 8.76 18.28
CA PRO A 9 12.65 7.83 18.10
C PRO A 9 12.48 6.93 16.87
N ALA A 10 11.28 6.91 16.27
CA ALA A 10 11.00 6.22 15.02
C ALA A 10 11.13 7.18 13.83
N ALA A 11 11.84 6.76 12.78
CA ALA A 11 11.96 7.48 11.52
C ALA A 11 10.63 7.48 10.72
N THR A 12 9.60 8.15 11.24
CA THR A 12 8.24 8.14 10.68
C THR A 12 8.17 8.68 9.27
N GLU A 13 9.05 9.61 8.90
CA GLU A 13 9.16 10.11 7.52
C GLU A 13 9.60 9.02 6.55
N SER A 14 10.68 8.31 6.88
CA SER A 14 11.17 7.19 6.10
C SER A 14 10.12 6.08 6.01
N MET A 15 9.40 5.80 7.10
CA MET A 15 8.33 4.80 7.09
C MET A 15 7.16 5.22 6.18
N VAL A 16 6.72 6.49 6.21
CA VAL A 16 5.65 6.98 5.34
C VAL A 16 6.05 6.94 3.86
N ARG A 17 7.31 7.31 3.56
CA ARG A 17 7.85 7.25 2.19
C ARG A 17 8.01 5.81 1.70
N LEU A 18 8.62 4.94 2.50
CA LEU A 18 8.95 3.57 2.11
C LEU A 18 7.77 2.62 2.20
N MET A 19 6.80 2.85 3.08
CA MET A 19 5.61 2.00 3.15
C MET A 19 4.54 2.49 2.18
N TRP A 20 4.21 3.78 2.19
CA TRP A 20 3.04 4.27 1.45
C TRP A 20 3.40 4.96 0.13
N GLY A 21 4.68 5.23 -0.13
CA GLY A 21 5.08 6.12 -1.22
C GLY A 21 4.46 7.51 -1.05
N ALA A 22 4.31 7.95 0.20
CA ALA A 22 3.59 9.14 0.57
C ALA A 22 4.53 10.24 1.06
N LEU A 23 4.06 11.49 0.98
CA LEU A 23 4.64 12.59 1.74
C LEU A 23 3.97 12.61 3.12
N LEU A 24 4.74 12.90 4.17
CA LEU A 24 4.16 13.15 5.49
C LEU A 24 3.13 14.29 5.36
N PRO A 25 1.86 14.09 5.73
CA PRO A 25 0.95 15.21 5.85
C PRO A 25 1.53 16.13 6.92
N GLY A 26 1.83 17.37 6.54
CA GLY A 26 2.36 18.37 7.47
C GLY A 26 1.41 18.63 8.64
N ARG A 27 1.83 19.52 9.55
CA ARG A 27 1.13 19.88 10.80
C ARG A 27 -0.33 20.35 10.61
N GLU A 28 -0.74 20.67 9.39
CA GLU A 28 -2.05 21.20 9.05
C GLU A 28 -3.13 20.13 8.80
N GLY A 29 -2.81 18.84 8.92
CA GLY A 29 -3.80 17.76 8.71
C GLY A 29 -4.24 17.62 7.26
N GLY A 30 -3.35 17.92 6.32
CA GLY A 30 -3.61 17.79 4.89
C GLY A 30 -3.99 16.37 4.46
N LEU A 31 -4.69 16.26 3.32
CA LEU A 31 -5.07 14.98 2.72
C LEU A 31 -3.85 14.06 2.60
N LEU A 32 -4.02 12.79 2.98
CA LEU A 32 -2.97 11.78 2.83
C LEU A 32 -2.72 11.51 1.34
N ASN A 33 -1.69 12.16 0.77
CA ASN A 33 -1.23 11.88 -0.58
C ASN A 33 -0.30 10.66 -0.54
N ALA A 34 -0.89 9.47 -0.62
CA ALA A 34 -0.19 8.20 -0.65
C ALA A 34 -0.33 7.55 -2.01
N ARG A 35 0.73 6.89 -2.48
CA ARG A 35 0.68 6.06 -3.68
C ARG A 35 -0.03 4.75 -3.41
N LEU A 36 0.25 4.15 -2.25
CA LEU A 36 -0.34 2.88 -1.84
C LEU A 36 -0.86 2.96 -0.42
N ARG A 37 -1.92 2.19 -0.16
CA ARG A 37 -2.43 1.89 1.18
C ARG A 37 -2.68 0.40 1.30
N TYR A 38 -2.40 -0.16 2.47
CA TYR A 38 -2.54 -1.61 2.71
C TYR A 38 -3.66 -1.92 3.70
N PHE A 39 -4.25 -3.10 3.51
CA PHE A 39 -5.24 -3.66 4.41
C PHE A 39 -4.99 -5.15 4.62
N ASP A 40 -5.32 -5.58 5.83
CA ASP A 40 -5.32 -6.97 6.29
C ASP A 40 -6.77 -7.48 6.16
N PRO A 41 -7.09 -8.28 5.12
CA PRO A 41 -8.45 -8.74 4.87
C PRO A 41 -8.89 -9.82 5.87
N ASP A 42 -7.96 -10.58 6.42
CA ASP A 42 -8.25 -11.67 7.37
C ASP A 42 -8.71 -11.10 8.70
N ARG A 43 -8.02 -10.06 9.20
CA ARG A 43 -8.41 -9.33 10.42
C ARG A 43 -9.34 -8.14 10.15
N LYS A 44 -9.70 -7.88 8.89
CA LYS A 44 -10.54 -6.75 8.46
C LYS A 44 -10.11 -5.42 9.09
N ARG A 45 -8.84 -5.05 8.94
CA ARG A 45 -8.28 -3.80 9.46
C ARG A 45 -7.37 -3.09 8.45
N ALA A 46 -7.17 -1.79 8.65
CA ALA A 46 -6.16 -1.06 7.92
C ALA A 46 -4.75 -1.43 8.39
N GLY A 47 -3.78 -1.32 7.48
CA GLY A 47 -2.39 -1.70 7.70
C GLY A 47 -2.05 -3.06 7.10
N LEU A 48 -0.76 -3.39 7.07
CA LEU A 48 -0.30 -4.71 6.65
C LEU A 48 -0.71 -5.79 7.66
N PRO A 49 -0.91 -7.03 7.22
CA PRO A 49 -1.00 -8.19 8.09
C PRO A 49 0.24 -8.33 8.98
N GLU A 50 0.10 -9.10 10.05
CA GLU A 50 1.24 -9.49 10.89
C GLU A 50 2.31 -10.23 10.07
N ASP A 51 3.58 -10.01 10.43
CA ASP A 51 4.76 -10.55 9.73
C ASP A 51 4.93 -10.09 8.28
N VAL A 52 4.19 -9.07 7.81
CA VAL A 52 4.36 -8.55 6.46
C VAL A 52 5.10 -7.21 6.47
N ALA A 53 6.15 -7.12 5.66
CA ALA A 53 6.87 -5.88 5.39
C ALA A 53 6.56 -5.37 3.97
N ALA A 54 6.60 -4.05 3.79
CA ALA A 54 6.49 -3.40 2.49
C ALA A 54 7.67 -2.44 2.26
N LEU A 55 8.11 -2.33 1.01
CA LEU A 55 9.13 -1.40 0.58
C LEU A 55 8.80 -0.85 -0.80
N VAL A 56 8.30 0.38 -0.85
CA VAL A 56 8.18 1.21 -2.05
C VAL A 56 9.55 1.72 -2.41
N SER A 57 10.07 1.27 -3.55
CA SER A 57 11.43 1.59 -4.00
C SER A 57 11.48 2.59 -5.15
N GLU A 58 10.38 2.77 -5.87
CA GLU A 58 10.30 3.66 -7.04
C GLU A 58 8.89 4.21 -7.21
N LEU A 59 8.80 5.49 -7.55
CA LEU A 59 7.56 6.19 -7.86
C LEU A 59 7.75 7.00 -9.15
N SER A 60 6.80 6.90 -10.08
CA SER A 60 6.64 7.83 -11.19
C SER A 60 5.19 8.32 -11.27
N ASP A 61 4.86 9.03 -12.34
CA ASP A 61 3.51 9.48 -12.67
C ASP A 61 2.56 8.33 -13.06
N ILE A 62 3.08 7.26 -13.66
CA ILE A 62 2.33 6.10 -14.15
C ILE A 62 2.68 4.78 -13.45
N ARG A 63 3.76 4.75 -12.65
CA ARG A 63 4.33 3.52 -12.08
C ARG A 63 4.59 3.64 -10.58
N THR A 64 4.46 2.53 -9.86
CA THR A 64 4.94 2.36 -8.48
C THR A 64 5.54 0.99 -8.33
N VAL A 65 6.74 0.90 -7.72
CA VAL A 65 7.40 -0.36 -7.42
C VAL A 65 7.38 -0.60 -5.93
N VAL A 66 6.81 -1.73 -5.52
CA VAL A 66 6.75 -2.15 -4.11
C VAL A 66 7.23 -3.59 -3.98
N THR A 67 8.05 -3.86 -2.98
CA THR A 67 8.38 -5.20 -2.52
C THR A 67 7.55 -5.51 -1.29
N LEU A 68 6.79 -6.62 -1.31
CA LEU A 68 6.10 -7.15 -0.14
C LEU A 68 6.81 -8.42 0.31
N ILE A 69 7.00 -8.60 1.62
CA ILE A 69 7.70 -9.76 2.18
C ILE A 69 6.86 -10.34 3.31
N ASN A 70 6.57 -11.63 3.25
CA ASN A 70 6.05 -12.40 4.37
C ASN A 70 7.23 -13.00 5.16
N LEU A 71 7.43 -12.53 6.39
CA LEU A 71 8.47 -12.98 7.30
C LEU A 71 8.07 -14.24 8.07
N ASN A 72 6.79 -14.64 8.02
CA ASN A 72 6.34 -15.85 8.68
C ASN A 72 6.82 -17.08 7.90
N ALA A 73 7.58 -17.96 8.56
CA ALA A 73 8.17 -19.14 7.93
C ALA A 73 7.18 -20.28 7.65
N SER A 74 5.95 -20.21 8.18
CA SER A 74 4.99 -21.33 8.15
C SER A 74 3.59 -20.99 7.62
N GLN A 75 3.18 -19.72 7.70
CA GLN A 75 1.83 -19.29 7.33
C GLN A 75 1.86 -18.32 6.15
N PRO A 76 1.00 -18.53 5.13
CA PRO A 76 0.82 -17.54 4.08
C PRO A 76 0.13 -16.29 4.64
N ARG A 77 0.27 -15.18 3.92
CA ARG A 77 -0.37 -13.90 4.25
C ARG A 77 -1.08 -13.33 3.03
N THR A 78 -2.32 -12.87 3.22
CA THR A 78 -3.06 -12.10 2.21
C THR A 78 -2.94 -10.62 2.50
N VAL A 79 -2.57 -9.82 1.51
CA VAL A 79 -2.54 -8.35 1.61
C VAL A 79 -3.44 -7.76 0.54
N VAL A 80 -4.28 -6.80 0.92
CA VAL A 80 -4.95 -5.94 -0.07
C VAL A 80 -4.14 -4.65 -0.24
N VAL A 81 -3.68 -4.42 -1.46
CA VAL A 81 -2.98 -3.20 -1.89
C VAL A 81 -3.99 -2.29 -2.59
N GLN A 82 -4.14 -1.08 -2.09
CA GLN A 82 -4.98 -0.05 -2.68
C GLN A 82 -4.12 1.01 -3.39
N GLY A 83 -4.53 1.42 -4.59
CA GLY A 83 -4.00 2.60 -5.25
C GLY A 83 -4.57 3.89 -4.65
N GLY A 84 -3.71 4.76 -4.15
CA GLY A 84 -4.13 5.99 -3.47
C GLY A 84 -4.47 5.79 -1.99
N GLY A 85 -4.44 6.87 -1.21
CA GLY A 85 -4.83 6.84 0.21
C GLY A 85 -6.32 6.54 0.43
N TYR A 86 -7.14 6.89 -0.57
CA TYR A 86 -8.60 6.84 -0.58
C TYR A 86 -9.16 6.05 -1.78
N GLY A 87 -8.32 5.27 -2.47
CA GLY A 87 -8.76 4.47 -3.63
C GLY A 87 -8.87 5.27 -4.93
N GLU A 88 -8.36 6.50 -4.94
CA GLU A 88 -8.47 7.44 -6.05
C GLU A 88 -7.56 7.08 -7.24
N HIS A 89 -6.62 6.14 -7.08
CA HIS A 89 -5.81 5.63 -8.19
C HIS A 89 -6.36 4.29 -8.70
N GLN A 90 -6.40 4.12 -10.02
CA GLN A 90 -6.77 2.88 -10.68
C GLN A 90 -5.51 2.08 -11.01
N LEU A 91 -5.36 0.88 -10.44
CA LEU A 91 -4.30 -0.05 -10.84
C LEU A 91 -4.69 -0.70 -12.16
N ILE A 92 -3.84 -0.55 -13.17
CA ILE A 92 -4.08 -1.05 -14.53
C ILE A 92 -3.52 -2.46 -14.66
N SER A 93 -2.27 -2.66 -14.28
CA SER A 93 -1.57 -3.93 -14.37
C SER A 93 -0.59 -4.10 -13.21
N VAL A 94 -0.23 -5.35 -12.95
CA VAL A 94 0.86 -5.71 -12.05
C VAL A 94 1.83 -6.64 -12.76
N THR A 95 3.13 -6.33 -12.67
CA THR A 95 4.20 -7.21 -13.12
C THR A 95 4.90 -7.83 -11.93
N SER A 96 5.01 -9.16 -11.93
CA SER A 96 5.72 -9.94 -10.91
C SER A 96 6.40 -11.15 -11.54
N GLY A 97 7.65 -11.42 -11.17
CA GLY A 97 8.40 -12.57 -11.71
C GLY A 97 8.49 -12.56 -13.24
N GLY A 98 8.52 -11.38 -13.87
CA GLY A 98 8.52 -11.23 -15.33
C GLY A 98 7.16 -11.39 -16.02
N ARG A 99 6.10 -11.77 -15.27
CA ARG A 99 4.75 -11.91 -15.81
C ARG A 99 3.90 -10.67 -15.53
N ILE A 100 3.24 -10.16 -16.56
CA ILE A 100 2.28 -9.06 -16.47
C ILE A 100 0.88 -9.65 -16.31
N THR A 101 0.11 -9.14 -15.35
CA THR A 101 -1.30 -9.51 -15.12
C THR A 101 -2.16 -8.25 -15.08
N PRO A 102 -3.25 -8.16 -15.88
CA PRO A 102 -4.18 -7.04 -15.80
C PRO A 102 -4.93 -7.04 -14.47
N VAL A 103 -5.17 -5.85 -13.93
CA VAL A 103 -5.88 -5.63 -12.65
C VAL A 103 -7.17 -4.84 -12.88
N ASN A 104 -7.06 -3.67 -13.53
CA ASN A 104 -8.18 -2.74 -13.79
C ASN A 104 -9.10 -2.53 -12.58
N SER A 105 -8.52 -2.24 -11.41
CA SER A 105 -9.23 -2.06 -10.15
C SER A 105 -8.46 -1.09 -9.24
N PRO A 106 -9.11 -0.34 -8.34
CA PRO A 106 -8.40 0.42 -7.30
C PRO A 106 -7.73 -0.49 -6.25
N LEU A 107 -8.05 -1.78 -6.27
CA LEU A 107 -7.60 -2.78 -5.31
C LEU A 107 -6.92 -3.96 -6.02
N LEU A 108 -5.81 -4.41 -5.46
CA LEU A 108 -5.10 -5.63 -5.83
C LEU A 108 -4.92 -6.50 -4.59
N THR A 109 -5.40 -7.74 -4.64
CA THR A 109 -5.13 -8.74 -3.58
C THR A 109 -3.87 -9.52 -3.92
N VAL A 110 -2.93 -9.58 -2.99
CA VAL A 110 -1.66 -10.27 -3.13
C VAL A 110 -1.61 -11.41 -2.11
N GLN A 111 -1.29 -12.60 -2.58
CA GLN A 111 -1.01 -13.78 -1.75
C GLN A 111 0.51 -13.91 -1.62
N LEU A 112 1.00 -14.00 -0.38
CA LEU A 112 2.41 -14.18 -0.07
C LEU A 112 2.59 -15.53 0.63
N ASP A 113 3.32 -16.44 -0.01
CA ASP A 113 3.70 -17.71 0.58
C ASP A 113 4.61 -17.52 1.81
N PRO A 114 4.71 -18.53 2.70
CA PRO A 114 5.57 -18.46 3.86
C PRO A 114 7.04 -18.16 3.49
N GLY A 115 7.65 -17.20 4.18
CA GLY A 115 9.06 -16.82 3.99
C GLY A 115 9.37 -16.19 2.62
N CYS A 116 8.36 -15.84 1.82
CA CYS A 116 8.55 -15.35 0.45
C CYS A 116 8.42 -13.83 0.36
N GLY A 117 9.21 -13.26 -0.56
CA GLY A 117 9.11 -11.87 -0.97
C GLY A 117 8.72 -11.74 -2.44
N GLN A 118 7.90 -10.75 -2.76
CA GLN A 118 7.44 -10.49 -4.11
C GLN A 118 7.61 -9.01 -4.45
N LYS A 119 8.39 -8.74 -5.50
CA LYS A 119 8.51 -7.41 -6.10
C LYS A 119 7.39 -7.21 -7.12
N LEU A 120 6.57 -6.20 -6.88
CA LEU A 120 5.45 -5.82 -7.72
C LEU A 120 5.77 -4.50 -8.41
N VAL A 121 5.61 -4.50 -9.72
CA VAL A 121 5.59 -3.26 -10.51
C VAL A 121 4.14 -2.98 -10.87
N LEU A 122 3.60 -1.90 -10.32
CA LEU A 122 2.22 -1.48 -10.51
C LEU A 122 2.16 -0.37 -11.54
N GLU A 123 1.44 -0.58 -12.63
CA GLU A 123 1.03 0.49 -13.54
C GLU A 123 -0.32 1.04 -13.09
N MET A 124 -0.49 2.36 -13.12
CA MET A 124 -1.68 2.99 -12.59
C MET A 124 -2.05 4.29 -13.30
N LYS A 125 -3.35 4.61 -13.28
CA LYS A 125 -3.87 5.95 -13.55
C LYS A 125 -4.17 6.63 -12.23
N ARG A 126 -3.53 7.76 -11.95
CA ARG A 126 -3.74 8.54 -10.73
C ARG A 126 -5.02 9.38 -10.84
N TYR A 127 -5.73 9.52 -9.73
CA TYR A 127 -6.95 10.34 -9.62
C TYR A 127 -8.04 9.97 -10.65
N ALA A 128 -8.17 8.68 -10.96
CA ALA A 128 -9.15 8.16 -11.91
C ALA A 128 -10.51 7.86 -11.28
N ASN A 129 -10.56 7.71 -9.96
CA ASN A 129 -11.76 7.31 -9.22
C ASN A 129 -12.15 8.37 -8.18
N ALA A 130 -13.45 8.40 -7.82
CA ALA A 130 -13.90 9.19 -6.68
C ALA A 130 -13.29 8.64 -5.38
N PRO A 131 -12.70 9.50 -4.52
CA PRO A 131 -12.08 9.06 -3.27
C PRO A 131 -13.13 8.52 -2.29
N THR A 132 -12.76 7.53 -1.48
CA THR A 132 -13.61 6.94 -0.45
C THR A 132 -12.84 6.61 0.81
N VAL A 133 -13.53 6.71 1.95
CA VAL A 133 -13.02 6.28 3.26
C VAL A 133 -13.45 4.86 3.63
N LEU A 134 -14.27 4.22 2.79
CA LEU A 134 -14.72 2.85 3.03
C LEU A 134 -13.57 1.86 2.91
N HIS A 135 -13.51 0.91 3.84
CA HIS A 135 -12.59 -0.22 3.73
C HIS A 135 -12.95 -1.14 2.55
N PRO A 136 -11.98 -1.91 2.01
CA PRO A 136 -12.19 -2.77 0.84
C PRO A 136 -13.43 -3.67 0.93
N TRP A 137 -13.67 -4.31 2.08
CA TRP A 137 -14.79 -5.25 2.31
C TRP A 137 -16.15 -4.58 2.54
N HIS A 138 -16.23 -3.25 2.53
CA HIS A 138 -17.49 -2.50 2.59
C HIS A 138 -17.84 -1.82 1.27
N ARG A 139 -17.05 -2.03 0.22
CA ARG A 139 -17.33 -1.49 -1.11
C ARG A 139 -18.19 -2.51 -1.87
N THR A 140 -19.42 -2.14 -2.16
CA THR A 140 -20.27 -2.89 -3.08
C THR A 140 -19.73 -2.76 -4.50
N HIS A 141 -19.55 -3.90 -5.17
CA HIS A 141 -19.16 -4.01 -6.57
C HIS A 141 -20.24 -3.47 -7.52
#